data_AF-A0A7N2LFG6-F1
#
_entry.id   AF-A0A7N2LFG6-F1
#
_cell.length_a   1.000
_cell.length_b   1.000
_cell.length_c   1.000
_cell.angle_alpha   90.00
_cell.angle_beta   90.00
_cell.angle_gamma   90.00
#
_symmetry.space_group_name_H-M   'P 1'
#
loop_
_entity.id
_entity.type
_entity.pdbx_description
1 polymer ?
#
loop_
_entity_poly.entity_id
_entity_poly.type
_entity_poly.pdbx_seq_one_letter_code
_entity_poly.pdbx_strand_id
1 'polypeptide(L)'
;MAVNSNVRPTSMSSSMGMHSSSTEPEVSVEDKSTKSNKLQEKSQQTELKDKLRDFHMLLENISKSLDKMEKVFKSASSSSNATTESLADIKSFFNMSVDVVLLNEALLSKFKKAAERLVDKTSILGQDKCDRLKKFNNEIDREVNRLSTAVEREKKRAELERARGLYVDTLNTYKTAFQPCRDEMGAMVSKHEELEKNLRDYEVLMIQKMPLFKKVYSQQKSSIETDISGFQENEELLQKESQEIDKLRKEPSLDWSGLINAFYN
;
A
#
# COMPACT_ATOMS: atom_id res chain seq x y z
N MET A 1 17.13 -82.90 34.03
CA MET A 1 16.51 -83.40 32.78
C MET A 1 17.37 -82.89 31.64
N ALA A 2 18.09 -83.79 30.96
CA ALA A 2 17.67 -84.45 29.71
C ALA A 2 17.95 -83.51 28.51
N VAL A 3 19.03 -83.61 27.73
CA VAL A 3 19.84 -84.76 27.22
C VAL A 3 19.14 -85.54 26.10
N ASN A 4 19.94 -85.94 25.10
CA ASN A 4 19.65 -86.66 23.84
C ASN A 4 18.96 -85.82 22.74
N SER A 5 19.48 -85.70 21.51
CA SER A 5 20.15 -86.60 20.52
C SER A 5 19.14 -87.24 19.56
N ASN A 6 19.16 -86.90 18.25
CA ASN A 6 20.00 -87.53 17.19
C ASN A 6 19.28 -88.76 16.58
N VAL A 7 19.93 -89.42 15.61
CA VAL A 7 19.63 -90.77 15.07
C VAL A 7 18.56 -90.83 13.95
N ARG A 8 19.06 -90.67 12.71
CA ARG A 8 18.69 -91.43 11.49
C ARG A 8 18.65 -92.95 11.77
N PRO A 9 17.94 -93.82 11.01
CA PRO A 9 18.72 -94.87 10.32
C PRO A 9 18.11 -95.57 9.07
N THR A 10 18.99 -96.14 8.22
CA THR A 10 18.85 -97.43 7.46
C THR A 10 17.69 -97.63 6.45
N SER A 11 17.65 -98.66 5.57
CA SER A 11 18.42 -99.93 5.46
C SER A 11 18.62 -100.41 3.99
N MET A 12 19.76 -101.03 3.63
CA MET A 12 19.97 -102.46 3.21
C MET A 12 19.38 -102.89 1.83
N SER A 13 19.97 -103.79 1.02
CA SER A 13 21.24 -104.57 0.96
C SER A 13 21.65 -104.76 -0.54
N SER A 14 22.51 -105.64 -1.10
CA SER A 14 23.36 -106.82 -0.76
C SER A 14 24.63 -106.78 -1.69
N SER A 15 25.68 -107.65 -1.73
CA SER A 15 25.88 -109.12 -1.61
C SER A 15 25.39 -109.98 -2.81
N MET A 16 26.09 -111.02 -3.32
CA MET A 16 27.46 -111.56 -3.06
C MET A 16 27.92 -112.55 -4.17
N GLY A 17 29.24 -112.76 -4.42
CA GLY A 17 29.78 -113.89 -5.22
C GLY A 17 31.02 -113.60 -6.10
N MET A 18 31.79 -114.57 -6.66
CA MET A 18 32.60 -115.66 -6.05
C MET A 18 33.46 -116.40 -7.14
N HIS A 19 34.71 -116.79 -6.82
CA HIS A 19 35.53 -117.91 -7.38
C HIS A 19 36.07 -118.03 -8.85
N SER A 20 37.42 -118.18 -8.93
CA SER A 20 38.20 -119.27 -9.61
C SER A 20 38.76 -119.22 -11.07
N SER A 21 40.11 -119.16 -11.13
CA SER A 21 41.09 -120.02 -11.86
C SER A 21 41.22 -120.14 -13.40
N SER A 22 42.46 -119.89 -13.88
CA SER A 22 43.19 -120.49 -15.05
C SER A 22 42.65 -120.20 -16.47
N THR A 23 43.46 -120.10 -17.55
CA THR A 23 44.90 -120.42 -17.79
C THR A 23 45.55 -119.33 -18.67
N GLU A 24 46.89 -119.36 -18.80
CA GLU A 24 47.76 -118.42 -19.54
C GLU A 24 47.53 -118.41 -21.07
N PRO A 25 48.08 -117.42 -21.80
CA PRO A 25 49.45 -117.58 -22.30
C PRO A 25 50.42 -116.41 -22.04
N GLU A 26 51.69 -116.71 -22.25
CA GLU A 26 52.93 -115.94 -22.02
C GLU A 26 53.21 -114.83 -23.07
N VAL A 27 54.35 -114.13 -22.89
CA VAL A 27 55.16 -113.38 -23.89
C VAL A 27 55.07 -111.83 -23.91
N SER A 28 56.01 -111.23 -23.17
CA SER A 28 56.95 -110.14 -23.58
C SER A 28 56.46 -108.77 -24.09
N VAL A 29 56.99 -107.68 -23.51
CA VAL A 29 58.06 -106.81 -24.09
C VAL A 29 58.43 -105.68 -23.10
N GLU A 30 59.69 -105.23 -23.11
CA GLU A 30 60.27 -104.32 -22.11
C GLU A 30 59.97 -102.81 -22.26
N ASP A 31 60.04 -102.15 -21.10
CA ASP A 31 59.99 -100.73 -20.74
C ASP A 31 60.55 -99.68 -21.73
N LYS A 32 59.80 -98.58 -21.91
CA LYS A 32 60.28 -97.25 -22.42
C LYS A 32 59.58 -96.05 -21.73
N SER A 33 59.40 -96.11 -20.42
CA SER A 33 58.62 -95.15 -19.63
C SER A 33 59.40 -93.87 -19.26
N THR A 34 59.60 -92.93 -20.22
CA THR A 34 60.17 -91.60 -19.87
C THR A 34 59.88 -90.42 -20.80
N LYS A 35 59.27 -90.62 -21.99
CA LYS A 35 59.06 -89.51 -22.96
C LYS A 35 57.66 -88.88 -23.00
N SER A 36 56.63 -89.49 -22.40
CA SER A 36 55.24 -89.02 -22.54
C SER A 36 54.94 -87.76 -21.72
N ASN A 37 55.16 -87.79 -20.39
CA ASN A 37 54.71 -86.75 -19.46
C ASN A 37 55.19 -85.33 -19.82
N LYS A 38 56.41 -85.20 -20.37
CA LYS A 38 57.07 -83.92 -20.63
C LYS A 38 56.46 -83.11 -21.78
N LEU A 39 55.58 -83.71 -22.59
CA LEU A 39 54.74 -83.01 -23.57
C LEU A 39 53.40 -82.56 -22.95
N GLN A 40 52.85 -83.37 -22.05
CA GLN A 40 51.57 -83.12 -21.39
C GLN A 40 51.64 -81.94 -20.41
N GLU A 41 52.70 -81.86 -19.58
CA GLU A 41 52.96 -80.71 -18.70
C GLU A 41 53.11 -79.40 -19.48
N LYS A 42 53.74 -79.45 -20.66
CA LYS A 42 54.04 -78.28 -21.48
C LYS A 42 52.78 -77.71 -22.15
N SER A 43 51.83 -78.58 -22.51
CA SER A 43 50.49 -78.18 -22.96
C SER A 43 49.73 -77.48 -21.82
N GLN A 44 49.66 -78.12 -20.65
CA GLN A 44 48.97 -77.58 -19.47
C GLN A 44 49.55 -76.23 -18.99
N GLN A 45 50.87 -76.05 -19.00
CA GLN A 45 51.50 -74.74 -18.69
C GLN A 45 51.14 -73.64 -19.69
N THR A 46 50.83 -73.98 -20.94
CA THR A 46 50.46 -72.99 -21.96
C THR A 46 49.00 -72.58 -21.76
N GLU A 47 48.10 -73.56 -21.65
CA GLU A 47 46.67 -73.35 -21.37
C GLU A 47 46.45 -72.57 -20.06
N LEU A 48 47.24 -72.83 -19.02
CA LEU A 48 47.18 -72.10 -17.75
C LEU A 48 47.59 -70.63 -17.90
N LYS A 49 48.60 -70.33 -18.74
CA LYS A 49 49.08 -68.95 -18.98
C LYS A 49 48.08 -68.12 -19.77
N ASP A 50 47.44 -68.70 -20.77
CA ASP A 50 46.43 -67.98 -21.55
C ASP A 50 45.17 -67.73 -20.71
N LYS A 51 44.71 -68.70 -19.90
CA LYS A 51 43.66 -68.48 -18.89
C LYS A 51 44.02 -67.39 -17.88
N LEU A 52 45.29 -67.29 -17.48
CA LEU A 52 45.77 -66.21 -16.60
C LEU A 52 45.71 -64.84 -17.29
N ARG A 53 46.09 -64.77 -18.58
CA ARG A 53 45.99 -63.55 -19.40
C ARG A 53 44.54 -63.11 -19.56
N ASP A 54 43.63 -64.03 -19.86
CA ASP A 54 42.20 -63.75 -20.00
C ASP A 54 41.60 -63.25 -18.68
N PHE A 55 42.01 -63.82 -17.54
CA PHE A 55 41.60 -63.35 -16.21
C PHE A 55 42.11 -61.93 -15.91
N HIS A 56 43.36 -61.61 -16.23
CA HIS A 56 43.88 -60.25 -16.09
C HIS A 56 43.18 -59.23 -17.01
N MET A 57 42.90 -59.61 -18.26
CA MET A 57 42.15 -58.79 -19.22
C MET A 57 40.69 -58.57 -18.77
N LEU A 58 40.06 -59.57 -18.16
CA LEU A 58 38.73 -59.45 -17.54
C LEU A 58 38.75 -58.48 -16.35
N LEU A 59 39.73 -58.59 -15.45
CA LEU A 59 39.90 -57.66 -14.33
C LEU A 59 40.09 -56.21 -14.80
N GLU A 60 40.92 -55.98 -15.82
CA GLU A 60 41.15 -54.64 -16.36
C GLU A 60 39.88 -54.05 -17.00
N ASN A 61 39.09 -54.87 -17.70
CA ASN A 61 37.80 -54.47 -18.28
C ASN A 61 36.73 -54.20 -17.21
N ILE A 62 36.73 -54.95 -16.10
CA ILE A 62 35.88 -54.68 -14.93
C ILE A 62 36.26 -53.34 -14.29
N SER A 63 37.56 -53.08 -14.07
CA SER A 63 38.04 -51.81 -13.50
C SER A 63 37.67 -50.61 -14.38
N LYS A 64 37.91 -50.69 -15.70
CA LYS A 64 37.51 -49.66 -16.67
C LYS A 64 35.99 -49.43 -16.74
N SER A 65 35.19 -50.41 -16.34
CA SER A 65 33.73 -50.30 -16.26
C SER A 65 33.28 -49.65 -14.95
N LEU A 66 33.95 -49.96 -13.84
CA LEU A 66 33.78 -49.27 -12.55
C LEU A 66 34.15 -47.78 -12.64
N ASP A 67 35.29 -47.42 -13.24
CA ASP A 67 35.72 -46.02 -13.43
C ASP A 67 34.68 -45.20 -14.23
N LYS A 68 34.08 -45.82 -15.26
CA LYS A 68 33.00 -45.22 -16.05
C LYS A 68 31.73 -45.06 -15.21
N MET A 69 31.36 -46.07 -14.43
CA MET A 69 30.19 -46.06 -13.57
C MET A 69 30.33 -44.99 -12.46
N GLU A 70 31.50 -44.86 -11.86
CA GLU A 70 31.78 -43.82 -10.85
C GLU A 70 31.74 -42.41 -11.45
N LYS A 71 32.26 -42.21 -12.68
CA LYS A 71 32.09 -40.93 -13.41
C LYS A 71 30.63 -40.60 -13.68
N VAL A 72 29.79 -41.58 -14.00
CA VAL A 72 28.34 -41.38 -14.16
C VAL A 72 27.69 -41.02 -12.82
N PHE A 73 27.99 -41.74 -11.73
CA PHE A 73 27.45 -41.43 -10.40
C PHE A 73 27.87 -40.05 -9.88
N LYS A 74 29.13 -39.66 -10.03
CA LYS A 74 29.62 -38.32 -9.65
C LYS A 74 28.98 -37.20 -10.48
N SER A 75 28.69 -37.46 -11.75
CA SER A 75 27.96 -36.52 -12.63
C SER A 75 26.49 -36.39 -12.22
N ALA A 76 25.83 -37.50 -11.86
CA ALA A 76 24.45 -37.50 -11.38
C ALA A 76 24.30 -36.81 -10.01
N SER A 77 25.21 -37.09 -9.07
CA SER A 77 25.19 -36.53 -7.71
C SER A 77 25.43 -35.01 -7.69
N SER A 78 26.38 -34.51 -8.49
CA SER A 78 26.59 -33.06 -8.64
C SER A 78 25.38 -32.33 -9.26
N SER A 79 24.57 -33.03 -10.06
CA SER A 79 23.36 -32.50 -10.71
C SER A 79 22.16 -32.41 -9.75
N SER A 80 22.04 -33.34 -8.79
CA SER A 80 20.91 -33.36 -7.85
C SER A 80 20.92 -32.20 -6.87
N ASN A 81 22.08 -31.89 -6.26
CA ASN A 81 22.14 -30.86 -5.21
C ASN A 81 21.84 -29.45 -5.76
N ALA A 82 22.41 -29.10 -6.92
CA ALA A 82 22.18 -27.81 -7.54
C ALA A 82 20.71 -27.58 -7.96
N THR A 83 19.94 -28.65 -8.23
CA THR A 83 18.52 -28.55 -8.59
C THR A 83 17.58 -28.56 -7.37
N THR A 84 17.92 -29.24 -6.28
CA THR A 84 17.18 -29.13 -5.00
C THR A 84 17.37 -27.77 -4.34
N GLU A 85 18.59 -27.22 -4.35
CA GLU A 85 18.89 -25.85 -3.90
C GLU A 85 18.09 -24.81 -4.68
N SER A 86 18.10 -24.88 -6.02
CA SER A 86 17.36 -23.96 -6.89
C SER A 86 15.84 -24.02 -6.64
N LEU A 87 15.31 -25.20 -6.28
CA LEU A 87 13.90 -25.38 -5.93
C LEU A 87 13.57 -24.78 -4.57
N ALA A 88 14.48 -24.83 -3.60
CA ALA A 88 14.34 -24.15 -2.32
C ALA A 88 14.40 -22.62 -2.49
N ASP A 89 15.30 -22.12 -3.35
CA ASP A 89 15.41 -20.70 -3.69
C ASP A 89 14.12 -20.15 -4.30
N ILE A 90 13.59 -20.79 -5.35
CA ILE A 90 12.31 -20.35 -5.96
C ILE A 90 11.16 -20.35 -4.94
N LYS A 91 11.06 -21.38 -4.09
CA LYS A 91 10.05 -21.41 -3.01
C LYS A 91 10.25 -20.27 -2.00
N SER A 92 11.48 -19.88 -1.71
CA SER A 92 11.77 -18.76 -0.79
C SER A 92 11.33 -17.40 -1.37
N PHE A 93 11.53 -17.19 -2.68
CA PHE A 93 11.07 -15.97 -3.35
C PHE A 93 9.54 -15.86 -3.40
N PHE A 94 8.81 -16.97 -3.52
CA PHE A 94 7.34 -16.96 -3.47
C PHE A 94 6.76 -16.62 -2.08
N ASN A 95 7.58 -16.60 -1.02
CA ASN A 95 7.20 -16.11 0.30
C ASN A 95 7.47 -14.60 0.50
N MET A 96 8.02 -13.92 -0.52
CA MET A 96 8.27 -12.48 -0.53
C MET A 96 7.27 -11.76 -1.46
N SER A 97 7.15 -10.44 -1.35
CA SER A 97 6.38 -9.66 -2.34
C SER A 97 7.13 -9.59 -3.68
N VAL A 98 6.36 -9.54 -4.77
CA VAL A 98 6.88 -9.47 -6.14
C VAL A 98 7.83 -8.28 -6.30
N ASP A 99 7.45 -7.13 -5.75
CA ASP A 99 8.23 -5.89 -5.72
C ASP A 99 9.60 -6.08 -5.08
N VAL A 100 9.68 -6.76 -3.94
CA VAL A 100 10.95 -7.04 -3.25
C VAL A 100 11.85 -7.97 -4.07
N VAL A 101 11.29 -8.98 -4.73
CA VAL A 101 12.08 -9.94 -5.53
C VAL A 101 12.53 -9.35 -6.88
N LEU A 102 11.66 -8.62 -7.57
CA LEU A 102 11.91 -8.15 -8.94
C LEU A 102 12.63 -6.80 -9.01
N LEU A 103 12.46 -5.92 -8.01
CA LEU A 103 13.14 -4.61 -7.99
C LEU A 103 14.49 -4.65 -7.25
N ASN A 104 14.82 -5.74 -6.57
CA ASN A 104 16.14 -5.98 -5.97
C ASN A 104 17.01 -6.79 -6.94
N GLU A 105 18.05 -6.17 -7.49
CA GLU A 105 18.93 -6.79 -8.49
C GLU A 105 19.58 -8.11 -8.01
N ALA A 106 19.94 -8.22 -6.73
CA ALA A 106 20.55 -9.44 -6.18
C ALA A 106 19.53 -10.58 -6.07
N LEU A 107 18.30 -10.30 -5.61
CA LEU A 107 17.22 -11.28 -5.55
C LEU A 107 16.75 -11.68 -6.96
N LEU A 108 16.59 -10.72 -7.87
CA LEU A 108 16.29 -10.96 -9.29
C LEU A 108 17.37 -11.82 -9.97
N SER A 109 18.65 -11.52 -9.76
CA SER A 109 19.76 -12.30 -10.32
C SER A 109 19.76 -13.74 -9.79
N LYS A 110 19.46 -13.94 -8.50
CA LYS A 110 19.36 -15.28 -7.89
C LYS A 110 18.10 -16.02 -8.39
N PHE A 111 16.98 -15.33 -8.55
CA PHE A 111 15.75 -15.87 -9.16
C PHE A 111 15.99 -16.36 -10.59
N LYS A 112 16.57 -15.53 -11.48
CA LYS A 112 16.86 -15.92 -12.88
C LYS A 112 17.73 -17.18 -12.94
N LYS A 113 18.82 -17.22 -12.16
CA LYS A 113 19.73 -18.38 -12.08
C LYS A 113 19.06 -19.64 -11.55
N ALA A 114 18.16 -19.52 -10.57
CA ALA A 114 17.38 -20.65 -10.06
C ALA A 114 16.33 -21.12 -11.08
N ALA A 115 15.72 -20.20 -11.83
CA ALA A 115 14.76 -20.49 -12.89
C ALA A 115 15.42 -21.24 -14.06
N GLU A 116 16.53 -20.73 -14.60
CA GLU A 116 17.30 -21.36 -15.68
C GLU A 116 17.67 -22.82 -15.37
N ARG A 117 18.07 -23.10 -14.13
CA ARG A 117 18.41 -24.47 -13.67
C ARG A 117 17.22 -25.43 -13.60
N LEU A 118 15.99 -24.91 -13.60
CA LEU A 118 14.75 -25.67 -13.39
C LEU A 118 13.79 -25.66 -14.59
N VAL A 119 13.93 -24.72 -15.53
CA VAL A 119 13.05 -24.53 -16.69
C VAL A 119 12.81 -25.80 -17.50
N ASP A 120 13.82 -26.66 -17.67
CA ASP A 120 13.70 -27.93 -18.40
C ASP A 120 13.77 -29.17 -17.48
N LYS A 121 13.50 -29.01 -16.17
CA LYS A 121 13.52 -30.11 -15.17
C LYS A 121 12.12 -30.65 -14.88
N THR A 122 11.49 -31.16 -15.92
CA THR A 122 10.11 -31.69 -15.91
C THR A 122 9.90 -32.82 -14.90
N SER A 123 10.93 -33.62 -14.62
CA SER A 123 10.93 -34.67 -13.58
C SER A 123 10.91 -34.16 -12.13
N ILE A 124 11.19 -32.87 -11.91
CA ILE A 124 11.20 -32.23 -10.57
C ILE A 124 9.96 -31.36 -10.37
N LEU A 125 9.58 -30.58 -11.38
CA LEU A 125 8.48 -29.61 -11.28
C LEU A 125 7.14 -30.10 -11.86
N GLY A 126 7.18 -31.01 -12.84
CA GLY A 126 6.07 -31.30 -13.74
C GLY A 126 5.97 -30.30 -14.90
N GLN A 127 5.54 -30.77 -16.08
CA GLN A 127 5.54 -30.04 -17.35
C GLN A 127 4.92 -28.63 -17.26
N ASP A 128 3.67 -28.53 -16.79
CA ASP A 128 2.94 -27.26 -16.63
C ASP A 128 3.72 -26.20 -15.81
N LYS A 129 4.42 -26.61 -14.76
CA LYS A 129 5.21 -25.69 -13.92
C LYS A 129 6.52 -25.27 -14.61
N CYS A 130 7.16 -26.18 -15.34
CA CYS A 130 8.29 -25.84 -16.21
C CYS A 130 7.89 -24.81 -17.27
N ASP A 131 6.77 -25.02 -17.97
CA ASP A 131 6.29 -24.11 -19.02
C ASP A 131 5.89 -22.73 -18.48
N ARG A 132 5.22 -22.67 -17.32
CA ARG A 132 4.92 -21.42 -16.62
C ARG A 132 6.19 -20.67 -16.20
N LEU A 133 7.16 -21.37 -15.63
CA LEU A 133 8.45 -20.80 -15.21
C LEU A 133 9.25 -20.29 -16.42
N LYS A 134 9.24 -21.04 -17.53
CA LYS A 134 9.88 -20.68 -18.80
C LYS A 134 9.25 -19.42 -19.39
N LYS A 135 7.91 -19.35 -19.45
CA LYS A 135 7.21 -18.14 -19.89
C LYS A 135 7.53 -16.95 -19.00
N PHE A 136 7.43 -17.10 -17.67
CA PHE A 136 7.69 -16.00 -16.75
C PHE A 136 9.13 -15.48 -16.83
N ASN A 137 10.13 -16.38 -16.89
CA ASN A 137 11.53 -15.98 -17.00
C ASN A 137 11.84 -15.30 -18.36
N ASN A 138 11.18 -15.70 -19.44
CA ASN A 138 11.29 -15.03 -20.74
C ASN A 138 10.63 -13.63 -20.75
N GLU A 139 9.63 -13.40 -19.90
CA GLU A 139 8.91 -12.12 -19.80
C GLU A 139 9.40 -11.22 -18.64
N ILE A 140 10.36 -11.69 -17.83
CA ILE A 140 10.69 -11.09 -16.54
C ILE A 140 11.19 -9.65 -16.66
N ASP A 141 12.00 -9.32 -17.66
CA ASP A 141 12.52 -7.96 -17.86
C ASP A 141 11.44 -6.99 -18.34
N ARG A 142 10.37 -7.49 -18.99
CA ARG A 142 9.17 -6.70 -19.28
C ARG A 142 8.43 -6.34 -17.99
N GLU A 143 8.27 -7.30 -17.09
CA GLU A 143 7.57 -7.08 -15.82
C GLU A 143 8.37 -6.24 -14.82
N VAL A 144 9.70 -6.40 -14.75
CA VAL A 144 10.60 -5.51 -13.98
C VAL A 144 10.43 -4.05 -14.45
N ASN A 145 10.46 -3.80 -15.77
CA ASN A 145 10.27 -2.45 -16.31
C ASN A 145 8.87 -1.88 -16.02
N ARG A 146 7.81 -2.71 -16.08
CA ARG A 146 6.44 -2.31 -15.74
C ARG A 146 6.31 -1.99 -14.24
N LEU A 147 6.96 -2.75 -13.37
CA LEU A 147 6.90 -2.58 -11.92
C LEU A 147 7.71 -1.37 -11.46
N SER A 148 8.90 -1.14 -12.02
CA SER A 148 9.64 0.12 -11.83
C SER A 148 8.82 1.33 -12.29
N THR A 149 8.11 1.23 -13.42
CA THR A 149 7.20 2.27 -13.90
C THR A 149 6.01 2.50 -12.95
N ALA A 150 5.51 1.45 -12.29
CA ALA A 150 4.45 1.56 -11.29
C ALA A 150 4.93 2.28 -10.02
N VAL A 151 6.13 1.95 -9.52
CA VAL A 151 6.74 2.64 -8.37
C VAL A 151 6.97 4.13 -8.65
N GLU A 152 7.48 4.50 -9.82
CA GLU A 152 7.63 5.91 -10.21
C GLU A 152 6.30 6.65 -10.39
N ARG A 153 5.21 5.94 -10.73
CA ARG A 153 3.86 6.53 -10.76
C ARG A 153 3.29 6.71 -9.35
N GLU A 154 3.51 5.77 -8.43
CA GLU A 154 3.03 5.88 -7.05
C GLU A 154 3.78 6.98 -6.27
N LYS A 155 5.09 7.17 -6.50
CA LYS A 155 5.84 8.34 -5.99
C LYS A 155 5.18 9.65 -6.42
N LYS A 156 4.94 9.82 -7.73
CA LYS A 156 4.30 11.02 -8.29
C LYS A 156 2.87 11.22 -7.78
N ARG A 157 2.12 10.13 -7.58
CA ARG A 157 0.79 10.17 -6.95
C ARG A 157 0.86 10.66 -5.51
N ALA A 158 1.80 10.17 -4.70
CA ALA A 158 2.00 10.62 -3.32
C ALA A 158 2.43 12.10 -3.23
N GLU A 159 3.20 12.58 -4.20
CA GLU A 159 3.54 14.01 -4.34
C GLU A 159 2.32 14.86 -4.70
N LEU A 160 1.50 14.41 -5.65
CA LEU A 160 0.26 15.08 -6.05
C LEU A 160 -0.78 15.09 -4.92
N GLU A 161 -0.91 14.01 -4.14
CA GLU A 161 -1.81 13.95 -2.98
C GLU A 161 -1.34 14.91 -1.86
N ARG A 162 -0.03 15.01 -1.63
CA ARG A 162 0.56 15.99 -0.70
C ARG A 162 0.28 17.43 -1.16
N ALA A 163 0.45 17.72 -2.45
CA ALA A 163 0.15 19.04 -3.02
C ALA A 163 -1.35 19.36 -2.93
N ARG A 164 -2.22 18.38 -3.20
CA ARG A 164 -3.68 18.48 -3.03
C ARG A 164 -4.07 18.82 -1.59
N GLY A 165 -3.41 18.23 -0.59
CA GLY A 165 -3.59 18.56 0.82
C GLY A 165 -3.41 20.06 1.10
N LEU A 166 -2.29 20.64 0.65
CA LEU A 166 -2.00 22.07 0.83
C LEU A 166 -3.11 22.99 0.24
N TYR A 167 -3.68 22.63 -0.92
CA TYR A 167 -4.79 23.38 -1.51
C TYR A 167 -6.10 23.24 -0.73
N VAL A 168 -6.38 22.06 -0.16
CA VAL A 168 -7.55 21.83 0.71
C VAL A 168 -7.42 22.59 2.02
N ASP A 169 -6.24 22.59 2.63
CA ASP A 169 -5.97 23.34 3.86
C ASP A 169 -6.09 24.85 3.63
N THR A 170 -5.53 25.35 2.51
CA THR A 170 -5.68 26.76 2.08
C THR A 170 -7.15 27.14 1.87
N LEU A 171 -7.95 26.27 1.23
CA LEU A 171 -9.39 26.48 1.03
C LEU A 171 -10.15 26.52 2.37
N ASN A 172 -9.80 25.64 3.32
CA ASN A 172 -10.37 25.65 4.67
C ASN A 172 -10.00 26.93 5.43
N THR A 173 -8.75 27.40 5.31
CA THR A 173 -8.29 28.67 5.88
C THR A 173 -9.10 29.85 5.33
N TYR A 174 -9.23 29.97 4.00
CA TYR A 174 -10.03 31.02 3.38
C TYR A 174 -11.52 30.94 3.77
N LYS A 175 -12.12 29.75 3.76
CA LYS A 175 -13.50 29.56 4.20
C LYS A 175 -13.71 30.04 5.64
N THR A 176 -12.75 29.75 6.52
CA THR A 176 -12.79 30.19 7.93
C THR A 176 -12.63 31.70 8.04
N ALA A 177 -11.72 32.31 7.26
CA ALA A 177 -11.48 33.76 7.26
C ALA A 177 -12.67 34.58 6.73
N PHE A 178 -13.40 34.06 5.72
CA PHE A 178 -14.57 34.74 5.15
C PHE A 178 -15.88 34.51 5.93
N GLN A 179 -15.95 33.48 6.79
CA GLN A 179 -17.18 33.13 7.51
C GLN A 179 -17.71 34.28 8.40
N PRO A 180 -16.89 34.98 9.24
CA PRO A 180 -17.38 36.09 10.05
C PRO A 180 -17.98 37.25 9.24
N CYS A 181 -17.35 37.59 8.11
CA CYS A 181 -17.87 38.63 7.20
C CYS A 181 -19.22 38.23 6.59
N ARG A 182 -19.36 36.94 6.21
CA ARG A 182 -20.64 36.40 5.73
C ARG A 182 -21.74 36.44 6.79
N ASP A 183 -21.40 36.12 8.03
CA ASP A 183 -22.34 36.10 9.16
C ASP A 183 -22.75 37.54 9.55
N GLU A 184 -21.80 38.49 9.52
CA GLU A 184 -22.06 39.92 9.71
C GLU A 184 -22.98 40.47 8.61
N MET A 185 -22.71 40.18 7.34
CA MET A 185 -23.59 40.55 6.23
C MET A 185 -25.01 39.97 6.39
N GLY A 186 -25.13 38.72 6.88
CA GLY A 186 -26.42 38.11 7.20
C GLY A 186 -27.17 38.89 8.28
N ALA A 187 -26.49 39.27 9.37
CA ALA A 187 -27.06 40.07 10.44
C ALA A 187 -27.47 41.48 9.97
N MET A 188 -26.70 42.10 9.07
CA MET A 188 -27.06 43.39 8.45
C MET A 188 -28.33 43.28 7.60
N VAL A 189 -28.51 42.21 6.83
CA VAL A 189 -29.72 41.97 6.02
C VAL A 189 -30.95 41.82 6.92
N SER A 190 -30.92 40.94 7.93
CA SER A 190 -32.07 40.77 8.82
C SER A 190 -32.42 42.05 9.61
N LYS A 191 -31.42 42.86 9.99
CA LYS A 191 -31.65 44.17 10.61
C LYS A 191 -32.27 45.18 9.63
N HIS A 192 -31.93 45.12 8.35
CA HIS A 192 -32.55 45.96 7.32
C HIS A 192 -34.02 45.58 7.11
N GLU A 193 -34.34 44.29 7.03
CA GLU A 193 -35.73 43.77 6.93
C GLU A 193 -36.58 44.19 8.15
N GLU A 194 -36.01 44.14 9.36
CA GLU A 194 -36.66 44.63 10.58
C GLU A 194 -36.93 46.13 10.53
N LEU A 195 -35.93 46.94 10.12
CA LEU A 195 -36.06 48.39 10.01
C LEU A 195 -37.10 48.80 8.96
N GLU A 196 -37.17 48.12 7.82
CA GLU A 196 -38.24 48.36 6.85
C GLU A 196 -39.63 48.05 7.43
N LYS A 197 -39.77 46.95 8.18
CA LYS A 197 -41.04 46.59 8.80
C LYS A 197 -41.46 47.68 9.80
N ASN A 198 -40.54 48.09 10.67
CA ASN A 198 -40.79 49.16 11.64
C ASN A 198 -41.16 50.49 10.94
N LEU A 199 -40.52 50.82 9.81
CA LEU A 199 -40.89 51.99 8.99
C LEU A 199 -42.34 51.90 8.49
N ARG A 200 -42.75 50.77 7.90
CA ARG A 200 -44.12 50.53 7.44
C ARG A 200 -45.14 50.63 8.59
N ASP A 201 -44.81 50.11 9.76
CA ASP A 201 -45.65 50.20 10.97
C ASP A 201 -45.81 51.67 11.44
N TYR A 202 -44.74 52.49 11.35
CA TYR A 202 -44.81 53.94 11.62
C TYR A 202 -45.60 54.72 10.55
N GLU A 203 -45.48 54.38 9.27
CA GLU A 203 -46.26 54.99 8.18
C GLU A 203 -47.76 54.76 8.38
N VAL A 204 -48.16 53.53 8.72
CA VAL A 204 -49.55 53.19 9.07
C VAL A 204 -50.04 54.00 10.28
N LEU A 205 -49.22 54.13 11.33
CA LEU A 205 -49.57 54.96 12.49
C LEU A 205 -49.72 56.45 12.11
N MET A 206 -48.85 56.98 11.25
CA MET A 206 -48.94 58.36 10.77
C MET A 206 -50.22 58.59 9.95
N ILE A 207 -50.58 57.66 9.07
CA ILE A 207 -51.84 57.68 8.30
C ILE A 207 -53.06 57.66 9.24
N GLN A 208 -53.03 56.90 10.34
CA GLN A 208 -54.11 56.88 11.33
C GLN A 208 -54.21 58.18 12.15
N LYS A 209 -53.09 58.83 12.49
CA LYS A 209 -53.08 60.04 13.33
C LYS A 209 -53.30 61.34 12.55
N MET A 210 -52.90 61.41 11.28
CA MET A 210 -53.00 62.60 10.43
C MET A 210 -54.44 63.17 10.32
N PRO A 211 -55.51 62.36 10.16
CA PRO A 211 -56.89 62.87 10.16
C PRO A 211 -57.32 63.49 11.49
N LEU A 212 -56.88 62.92 12.62
CA LEU A 212 -57.18 63.46 13.95
C LEU A 212 -56.48 64.79 14.18
N PHE A 213 -55.20 64.89 13.81
CA PHE A 213 -54.44 66.15 13.85
C PHE A 213 -55.11 67.23 13.00
N LYS A 214 -55.42 66.92 11.73
CA LYS A 214 -56.12 67.85 10.82
C LYS A 214 -57.47 68.30 11.39
N LYS A 215 -58.25 67.39 11.97
CA LYS A 215 -59.54 67.71 12.60
C LYS A 215 -59.37 68.68 13.77
N VAL A 216 -58.49 68.38 14.73
CA VAL A 216 -58.25 69.24 15.91
C VAL A 216 -57.76 70.62 15.47
N TYR A 217 -56.79 70.67 14.55
CA TYR A 217 -56.29 71.93 13.98
C TYR A 217 -57.41 72.73 13.32
N SER A 218 -58.20 72.14 12.41
CA SER A 218 -59.32 72.85 11.77
C SER A 218 -60.43 73.28 12.72
N GLN A 219 -60.64 72.59 13.85
CA GLN A 219 -61.60 73.00 14.88
C GLN A 219 -61.09 74.15 15.75
N GLN A 220 -59.78 74.22 16.00
CA GLN A 220 -59.17 75.25 16.86
C GLN A 220 -58.65 76.47 16.10
N LYS A 221 -58.42 76.35 14.78
CA LYS A 221 -57.76 77.36 13.93
C LYS A 221 -58.31 78.77 14.13
N SER A 222 -59.63 78.97 14.07
CA SER A 222 -60.23 80.31 14.20
C SER A 222 -60.12 80.89 15.61
N SER A 223 -60.10 80.05 16.65
CA SER A 223 -59.77 80.50 18.01
C SER A 223 -58.31 80.96 18.04
N ILE A 224 -57.37 80.10 17.64
CA ILE A 224 -55.93 80.39 17.64
C ILE A 224 -55.61 81.67 16.86
N GLU A 225 -56.22 81.88 15.69
CA GLU A 225 -56.06 83.11 14.90
C GLU A 225 -56.62 84.34 15.62
N THR A 226 -57.77 84.22 16.29
CA THR A 226 -58.39 85.31 17.08
C THR A 226 -57.59 85.62 18.35
N ASP A 227 -57.12 84.59 19.05
CA ASP A 227 -56.32 84.68 20.27
C ASP A 227 -54.96 85.35 19.98
N ILE A 228 -54.35 85.06 18.81
CA ILE A 228 -53.12 85.71 18.34
C ILE A 228 -53.38 87.18 17.98
N SER A 229 -54.44 87.49 17.23
CA SER A 229 -54.75 88.89 16.88
C SER A 229 -55.11 89.73 18.10
N GLY A 230 -55.91 89.22 19.03
CA GLY A 230 -56.24 89.91 20.28
C GLY A 230 -55.01 90.13 21.18
N PHE A 231 -54.04 89.20 21.18
CA PHE A 231 -52.75 89.41 21.84
C PHE A 231 -51.94 90.54 21.21
N GLN A 232 -51.91 90.63 19.86
CA GLN A 232 -51.22 91.69 19.13
C GLN A 232 -51.86 93.07 19.39
N GLU A 233 -53.19 93.19 19.29
CA GLU A 233 -53.92 94.43 19.59
C GLU A 233 -53.68 94.91 21.03
N ASN A 234 -53.69 93.98 22.00
CA ASN A 234 -53.43 94.30 23.40
C ASN A 234 -51.97 94.73 23.66
N GLU A 235 -50.99 94.15 22.97
CA GLU A 235 -49.58 94.53 23.06
C GLU A 235 -49.35 95.94 22.46
N GLU A 236 -49.96 96.26 21.32
CA GLU A 236 -49.90 97.62 20.74
C GLU A 236 -50.53 98.67 21.67
N LEU A 237 -51.68 98.35 22.29
CA LEU A 237 -52.30 99.21 23.30
C LEU A 237 -51.40 99.40 24.54
N LEU A 238 -50.81 98.32 25.04
CA LEU A 238 -49.91 98.36 26.20
C LEU A 238 -48.66 99.23 25.93
N GLN A 239 -48.08 99.13 24.72
CA GLN A 239 -46.97 99.98 24.31
C GLN A 239 -47.38 101.45 24.19
N LYS A 240 -48.57 101.74 23.66
CA LYS A 240 -49.11 103.10 23.54
C LYS A 240 -49.38 103.75 24.92
N GLU A 241 -50.05 103.04 25.82
CA GLU A 241 -50.28 103.52 27.19
C GLU A 241 -48.95 103.73 27.93
N SER A 242 -47.97 102.84 27.73
CA SER A 242 -46.63 103.00 28.30
C SER A 242 -45.94 104.28 27.81
N GLN A 243 -46.06 104.63 26.52
CA GLN A 243 -45.52 105.87 25.95
C GLN A 243 -46.21 107.13 26.52
N GLU A 244 -47.54 107.12 26.66
CA GLU A 244 -48.27 108.27 27.21
C GLU A 244 -47.99 108.45 28.72
N ILE A 245 -47.89 107.36 29.49
CA ILE A 245 -47.43 107.41 30.90
C ILE A 245 -46.04 108.04 31.00
N ASP A 246 -45.12 107.68 30.10
CA ASP A 246 -43.78 108.23 30.07
C ASP A 246 -43.73 109.70 29.66
N LYS A 247 -44.65 110.15 28.80
CA LYS A 247 -44.85 111.56 28.43
C LYS A 247 -45.42 112.37 29.61
N LEU A 248 -46.50 111.89 30.22
CA LEU A 248 -47.16 112.51 31.39
C LEU A 248 -46.23 112.60 32.62
N ARG A 249 -45.21 111.73 32.72
CA ARG A 249 -44.13 111.84 33.72
C ARG A 249 -43.07 112.87 33.36
N LYS A 250 -42.78 113.08 32.07
CA LYS A 250 -41.76 114.03 31.58
C LYS A 250 -42.25 115.48 31.65
N GLU A 251 -43.52 115.75 31.34
CA GLU A 251 -44.10 117.10 31.35
C GLU A 251 -43.89 117.83 32.71
N PRO A 252 -44.35 117.32 33.88
CA PRO A 252 -44.08 117.96 35.17
C PRO A 252 -42.60 117.97 35.55
N SER A 253 -41.81 117.00 35.07
CA SER A 253 -40.36 116.95 35.35
C SER A 253 -39.61 118.09 34.65
N LEU A 254 -40.03 118.47 33.45
CA LEU A 254 -39.48 119.61 32.73
C LEU A 254 -39.80 120.92 33.47
N ASP A 255 -41.07 121.17 33.78
CA ASP A 255 -41.49 122.38 34.52
C ASP A 255 -40.85 122.47 35.90
N TRP A 256 -40.76 121.35 36.63
CA TRP A 256 -40.09 121.29 37.93
C TRP A 256 -38.58 121.52 37.83
N SER A 257 -37.91 121.02 36.78
CA SER A 257 -36.50 121.34 36.53
C SER A 257 -36.30 122.80 36.14
N GLY A 258 -37.24 123.42 35.42
CA GLY A 258 -37.28 124.85 35.13
C GLY A 258 -37.43 125.70 36.40
N LEU A 259 -38.35 125.33 37.28
CA LEU A 259 -38.53 125.94 38.60
C LEU A 259 -37.26 125.85 39.46
N ILE A 260 -36.66 124.66 39.58
CA ILE A 260 -35.40 124.49 40.32
C ILE A 260 -34.31 125.38 39.72
N ASN A 261 -34.15 125.40 38.40
CA ASN A 261 -33.15 126.23 37.75
C ASN A 261 -33.39 127.74 37.96
N ALA A 262 -34.65 128.19 38.05
CA ALA A 262 -35.02 129.58 38.29
C ALA A 262 -34.91 130.04 39.76
N PHE A 263 -34.74 129.11 40.71
CA PHE A 263 -34.54 129.42 42.13
C PHE A 263 -33.12 129.15 42.65
N TYR A 264 -32.27 128.47 41.87
CA TYR A 264 -30.94 128.01 42.32
C TYR A 264 -29.78 128.29 41.33
N ASN A 265 -29.99 129.08 40.26
CA ASN A 265 -28.93 129.69 39.44
C ASN A 265 -29.08 131.22 39.39
#